data_AF-A0A843CJE8-F1
#
_entry.id   AF-A0A843CJE8-F1
#
_cell.length_a   1.000
_cell.length_b   1.000
_cell.length_c   1.000
_cell.angle_alpha   90.00
_cell.angle_beta   90.00
_cell.angle_gamma   90.00
#
_symmetry.space_group_name_H-M   'P 1'
#
loop_
_entity.id
_entity.type
_entity.pdbx_description
1 polymer ?
#
loop_
_entity_poly.entity_id
_entity_poly.type
_entity_poly.pdbx_seq_one_letter_code
_entity_poly.pdbx_strand_id
1 'polypeptide(L)'
;MENNDSYLVDFFYFTSYFLYFGFMIFHLIPRKNKITKRLIFFATIISTSFIVTTFYFFLQSTPKDNFETTVNFVYPFLDALVFIPAFISVILFFRGQVNFLWTAVTLSLICMAAADTIFLIERYYEVFSASSIANLFFAWRWILLIFGSYSH
;
A
#
# COMPACT_ATOMS: atom_id res chain seq x y z
N MET A 1 -24.65 -10.79 16.09
CA MET A 1 -24.32 -9.50 16.71
C MET A 1 -23.31 -8.87 15.78
N GLU A 2 -23.75 -7.87 15.02
CA GLU A 2 -22.90 -7.13 14.08
C GLU A 2 -21.84 -6.38 14.89
N ASN A 3 -20.57 -6.66 14.63
CA ASN A 3 -19.47 -6.24 15.48
C ASN A 3 -19.18 -4.75 15.24
N ASN A 4 -19.77 -3.87 16.05
CA ASN A 4 -19.58 -2.42 15.95
C ASN A 4 -18.10 -1.99 15.98
N ASP A 5 -17.22 -2.83 16.55
CA ASP A 5 -15.78 -2.59 16.60
C ASP A 5 -15.11 -2.65 15.21
N SER A 6 -15.68 -3.38 14.24
CA SER A 6 -15.13 -3.49 12.89
C SER A 6 -15.12 -2.14 12.16
N TYR A 7 -16.21 -1.39 12.23
CA TYR A 7 -16.36 -0.14 11.48
C TYR A 7 -15.44 0.98 11.98
N LEU A 8 -15.15 1.00 13.28
CA LEU A 8 -14.20 1.95 13.85
C LEU A 8 -12.78 1.69 13.34
N VAL A 9 -12.38 0.42 13.28
CA VAL A 9 -11.09 0.02 12.72
C VAL A 9 -11.01 0.45 11.25
N ASP A 10 -12.00 0.10 10.44
CA ASP A 10 -12.04 0.47 9.01
C ASP A 10 -11.98 2.00 8.81
N PHE A 11 -12.68 2.77 9.64
CA PHE A 11 -12.63 4.24 9.61
C PHE A 11 -11.23 4.81 9.89
N PHE A 12 -10.55 4.31 10.93
CA PHE A 12 -9.18 4.72 11.24
C PHE A 12 -8.22 4.32 10.12
N TYR A 13 -8.41 3.15 9.53
CA TYR A 13 -7.63 2.71 8.38
C TYR A 13 -7.82 3.66 7.18
N PHE A 14 -9.06 3.97 6.79
CA PHE A 14 -9.31 4.91 5.69
C PHE A 14 -8.72 6.29 5.95
N THR A 15 -8.86 6.80 7.17
CA THR A 15 -8.26 8.08 7.57
C THR A 15 -6.73 8.04 7.44
N SER A 16 -6.11 6.92 7.79
CA SER A 16 -4.66 6.75 7.69
C SER A 16 -4.14 6.86 6.25
N TYR A 17 -4.90 6.43 5.24
CA TYR A 17 -4.51 6.56 3.83
C TYR A 17 -4.34 8.01 3.39
N PHE A 18 -5.25 8.90 3.83
CA PHE A 18 -5.12 10.34 3.55
C PHE A 18 -3.88 10.93 4.21
N LEU A 19 -3.60 10.53 5.45
CA LEU A 19 -2.40 10.96 6.16
C LEU A 19 -1.12 10.44 5.50
N TYR A 20 -1.09 9.17 5.10
CA TYR A 20 0.04 8.59 4.37
C TYR A 20 0.25 9.29 3.03
N PHE A 21 -0.80 9.49 2.24
CA PHE A 21 -0.70 10.21 0.98
C PHE A 21 -0.14 11.63 1.20
N GLY A 22 -0.72 12.39 2.13
CA GLY A 22 -0.25 13.73 2.47
C GLY A 22 1.22 13.73 2.90
N PHE A 23 1.58 12.85 3.82
CA PHE A 23 2.96 12.66 4.27
C PHE A 23 3.91 12.39 3.09
N MET A 24 3.52 11.50 2.17
CA MET A 24 4.34 11.15 1.00
C MET A 24 4.51 12.33 0.03
N ILE A 25 3.48 13.14 -0.17
CA ILE A 25 3.61 14.39 -0.94
C ILE A 25 4.58 15.35 -0.25
N PHE A 26 4.40 15.63 1.05
CA PHE A 26 5.30 16.50 1.80
C PHE A 26 6.75 16.00 1.80
N HIS A 27 6.95 14.69 1.90
CA HIS A 27 8.26 14.06 1.82
C HIS A 27 8.97 14.31 0.47
N LEU A 28 8.21 14.37 -0.63
CA LEU A 28 8.74 14.57 -1.97
C LEU A 28 8.93 16.05 -2.36
N ILE A 29 8.19 16.98 -1.74
CA ILE A 29 8.25 18.42 -2.05
C ILE A 29 9.69 18.98 -2.08
N PRO A 30 10.57 18.71 -1.08
CA PRO A 30 11.95 19.20 -1.08
C PRO A 30 12.78 18.74 -2.29
N ARG A 31 12.36 17.63 -2.92
CA ARG A 31 13.05 16.97 -4.03
C ARG A 31 12.30 17.13 -5.36
N LYS A 32 11.29 17.99 -5.45
CA LYS A 32 10.44 18.14 -6.64
C LYS A 32 11.23 18.35 -7.94
N ASN A 33 12.34 19.08 -7.89
CA ASN A 33 13.19 19.37 -9.05
C ASN A 33 13.92 18.12 -9.59
N LYS A 34 14.01 17.04 -8.80
CA LYS A 34 14.62 15.76 -9.19
C LYS A 34 13.60 14.77 -9.76
N ILE A 35 12.31 15.06 -9.62
CA ILE A 35 11.19 14.22 -10.07
C ILE A 35 10.91 14.56 -11.53
N THR A 36 11.18 13.62 -12.44
CA THR A 36 10.94 13.79 -13.87
C THR A 36 9.57 13.25 -14.26
N LYS A 37 9.01 13.75 -15.37
CA LYS A 37 7.75 13.21 -15.92
C LYS A 37 7.81 11.71 -16.23
N ARG A 38 8.97 11.23 -16.69
CA ARG A 38 9.22 9.79 -16.93
C ARG A 38 9.06 8.98 -15.65
N LEU A 39 9.59 9.49 -14.54
CA LEU A 39 9.57 8.83 -13.26
C LEU A 39 8.15 8.76 -12.67
N ILE A 40 7.37 9.85 -12.80
CA ILE A 40 5.94 9.84 -12.47
C ILE A 40 5.20 8.82 -13.34
N PHE A 41 5.44 8.82 -14.65
CA PHE A 41 4.80 7.89 -15.58
C PHE A 41 5.05 6.42 -15.21
N PHE A 42 6.30 6.04 -14.91
CA PHE A 42 6.60 4.67 -14.46
C PHE A 42 5.94 4.34 -13.11
N ALA A 43 5.96 5.26 -12.14
CA ALA A 43 5.30 5.06 -10.86
C ALA A 43 3.78 4.89 -11.03
N THR A 44 3.16 5.65 -11.94
CA THR A 44 1.74 5.53 -12.27
C THR A 44 1.43 4.20 -12.97
N ILE A 45 2.27 3.71 -13.89
CA ILE A 45 2.07 2.39 -14.52
C ILE A 45 2.05 1.30 -13.45
N ILE A 46 3.05 1.31 -12.56
CA ILE A 46 3.16 0.30 -11.51
C ILE A 46 1.97 0.40 -10.56
N SER A 47 1.62 1.60 -10.08
CA SER A 47 0.43 1.81 -9.23
C SER A 47 -0.86 1.33 -9.91
N THR A 48 -1.03 1.64 -11.20
CA THR A 48 -2.22 1.22 -11.98
C THR A 48 -2.33 -0.30 -12.07
N SER A 49 -1.23 -1.06 -12.07
CA SER A 49 -1.33 -2.52 -12.11
C SER A 49 -2.05 -3.08 -10.88
N PHE A 50 -1.86 -2.48 -9.70
CA PHE A 50 -2.58 -2.87 -8.47
C PHE A 50 -4.08 -2.57 -8.59
N ILE A 51 -4.45 -1.42 -9.14
CA ILE A 51 -5.86 -1.06 -9.40
C ILE A 51 -6.48 -2.05 -10.38
N VAL A 52 -5.78 -2.38 -11.46
CA VAL A 52 -6.28 -3.33 -12.47
C VAL A 52 -6.51 -4.70 -11.86
N THR A 53 -5.59 -5.21 -11.05
CA THR A 53 -5.77 -6.47 -10.32
C THR A 53 -6.99 -6.42 -9.40
N THR A 54 -7.14 -5.35 -8.62
CA THR A 54 -8.27 -5.15 -7.72
C THR A 54 -9.60 -5.15 -8.46
N PHE A 55 -9.66 -4.41 -9.57
CA PHE A 55 -10.86 -4.31 -10.40
C PHE A 55 -11.20 -5.64 -11.09
N TYR A 56 -10.20 -6.40 -11.52
CA TYR A 56 -10.39 -7.73 -12.10
C TYR A 56 -11.12 -8.68 -11.14
N PHE A 57 -10.67 -8.74 -9.87
CA PHE A 57 -11.34 -9.56 -8.86
C PHE A 57 -12.71 -8.99 -8.45
N PHE A 58 -12.85 -7.67 -8.43
CA PHE A 58 -14.16 -7.03 -8.19
C PHE A 58 -15.19 -7.43 -9.24
N LEU A 59 -14.83 -7.48 -10.52
CA LEU A 59 -15.77 -7.88 -11.58
C LEU A 59 -16.18 -9.35 -11.52
N GLN A 60 -15.39 -10.21 -10.85
CA GLN A 60 -15.73 -11.62 -10.65
C GLN A 60 -16.46 -11.89 -9.34
N SER A 61 -16.51 -10.90 -8.45
CA SER A 61 -17.22 -10.97 -7.17
C SER A 61 -18.71 -11.22 -7.40
N THR A 62 -19.34 -12.04 -6.55
CA THR A 62 -20.76 -12.42 -6.73
C THR A 62 -21.68 -11.47 -5.98
N PRO A 63 -22.95 -11.30 -6.40
CA PRO A 63 -23.90 -10.42 -5.69
C PRO A 63 -24.22 -10.83 -4.24
N LYS A 64 -23.78 -12.00 -3.79
CA LYS A 64 -23.88 -12.44 -2.39
C LYS A 64 -22.75 -11.91 -1.51
N ASP A 65 -21.83 -11.15 -2.07
CA ASP A 65 -20.64 -10.70 -1.37
C ASP A 65 -21.00 -9.60 -0.35
N ASN A 66 -20.58 -9.83 0.90
CA ASN A 66 -20.95 -9.01 2.05
C ASN A 66 -20.16 -7.69 2.09
N PHE A 67 -20.49 -6.81 3.05
CA PHE A 67 -19.77 -5.56 3.32
C PHE A 67 -18.25 -5.76 3.48
N GLU A 68 -17.82 -6.83 4.16
CA GLU A 68 -16.40 -7.18 4.34
C GLU A 68 -15.66 -7.37 3.00
N THR A 69 -16.32 -7.98 2.01
CA THR A 69 -15.73 -8.15 0.66
C THR A 69 -15.54 -6.79 -0.01
N THR A 70 -16.48 -5.87 0.17
CA THR A 70 -16.36 -4.50 -0.37
C THR A 70 -15.17 -3.77 0.26
N VAL A 71 -15.01 -3.86 1.59
CA VAL A 71 -13.88 -3.24 2.30
C VAL A 71 -12.54 -3.79 1.81
N ASN A 72 -12.43 -5.10 1.58
CA ASN A 72 -11.22 -5.73 1.05
C ASN A 72 -10.82 -5.22 -0.35
N PHE A 73 -11.76 -4.76 -1.17
CA PHE A 73 -11.45 -4.13 -2.46
C PHE A 73 -10.98 -2.68 -2.32
N VAL A 74 -11.42 -1.97 -1.28
CA VAL A 74 -11.04 -0.56 -1.10
C VAL A 74 -9.58 -0.43 -0.68
N TYR A 75 -9.04 -1.36 0.12
CA TYR A 75 -7.65 -1.28 0.59
C TYR A 75 -6.61 -1.22 -0.54
N PRO A 76 -6.54 -2.20 -1.47
CA PRO A 76 -5.58 -2.14 -2.58
C PRO A 76 -5.79 -0.94 -3.52
N PHE A 77 -7.02 -0.43 -3.63
CA PHE A 77 -7.30 0.78 -4.39
C PHE A 77 -6.68 2.03 -3.74
N LEU A 78 -6.84 2.18 -2.42
CA LEU A 78 -6.25 3.29 -1.67
C LEU A 78 -4.73 3.18 -1.59
N ASP A 79 -4.20 1.96 -1.46
CA ASP A 79 -2.78 1.67 -1.54
C ASP A 79 -2.17 2.17 -2.85
N ALA A 80 -2.85 1.92 -3.98
CA ALA A 80 -2.39 2.37 -5.29
C ALA A 80 -2.22 3.90 -5.36
N LEU A 81 -3.06 4.67 -4.67
CA LEU A 81 -2.93 6.13 -4.62
C LEU A 81 -1.67 6.56 -3.85
N VAL A 82 -1.39 5.93 -2.71
CA VAL A 82 -0.18 6.18 -1.89
C VAL A 82 1.08 5.68 -2.60
N PHE A 83 0.94 4.71 -3.50
CA PHE A 83 2.04 4.08 -4.23
C PHE A 83 2.76 4.98 -5.21
N ILE A 84 2.06 5.90 -5.88
CA ILE A 84 2.69 6.79 -6.84
C ILE A 84 3.84 7.56 -6.16
N PRO A 85 3.62 8.31 -5.07
CA PRO A 85 4.72 8.99 -4.40
C PRO A 85 5.68 8.02 -3.67
N ALA A 86 5.24 6.84 -3.25
CA ALA A 86 6.14 5.84 -2.64
C ALA A 86 7.20 5.28 -3.60
N PHE A 87 6.79 4.88 -4.80
CA PHE A 87 7.73 4.44 -5.84
C PHE A 87 8.69 5.54 -6.26
N ILE A 88 8.21 6.77 -6.37
CA ILE A 88 9.05 7.93 -6.66
C ILE A 88 10.16 8.07 -5.61
N SER A 89 9.82 7.95 -4.33
CA SER A 89 10.78 8.02 -3.22
C SER A 89 11.83 6.92 -3.28
N VAL A 90 11.42 5.67 -3.52
CA VAL A 90 12.34 4.53 -3.63
C VAL A 90 13.32 4.71 -4.80
N ILE A 91 12.85 5.18 -5.95
CA ILE A 91 13.75 5.45 -7.08
C ILE A 91 14.72 6.59 -6.74
N LEU A 92 14.27 7.63 -6.04
CA LEU A 92 15.14 8.71 -5.58
C LEU A 92 16.20 8.23 -4.57
N PHE A 93 15.89 7.25 -3.73
CA PHE A 93 16.87 6.60 -2.85
C PHE A 93 17.99 5.93 -3.63
N PHE A 94 17.67 5.10 -4.63
CA PHE A 94 18.69 4.45 -5.46
C PHE A 94 19.55 5.46 -6.25
N ARG A 95 19.10 6.71 -6.38
CA ARG A 95 19.85 7.83 -6.96
C ARG A 95 20.62 8.66 -5.91
N GLY A 96 20.68 8.20 -4.67
CA GLY A 96 21.35 8.88 -3.55
C GLY A 96 20.69 10.19 -3.12
N GLN A 97 19.40 10.39 -3.41
CA GLN A 97 18.69 11.65 -3.11
C GLN A 97 17.87 11.60 -1.82
N VAL A 98 17.74 10.42 -1.20
CA VAL A 98 16.93 10.16 0.00
C VAL A 98 17.78 9.32 0.96
N ASN A 99 17.61 9.51 2.28
CA ASN A 99 18.35 8.73 3.29
C ASN A 99 17.71 7.34 3.49
N PHE A 100 18.40 6.49 4.26
CA PHE A 100 17.94 5.12 4.51
C PHE A 100 16.62 5.07 5.30
N LEU A 101 16.47 5.88 6.37
CA LEU A 101 15.24 5.97 7.16
C LEU A 101 14.00 6.16 6.28
N TRP A 102 13.99 7.19 5.44
CA TRP A 102 12.84 7.50 4.61
C TRP A 102 12.59 6.42 3.56
N THR A 103 13.65 5.79 3.07
CA THR A 103 13.53 4.65 2.15
C THR A 103 12.85 3.48 2.82
N ALA A 104 13.26 3.13 4.03
CA ALA A 104 12.66 2.05 4.81
C ALA A 104 11.18 2.33 5.11
N VAL A 105 10.82 3.58 5.44
CA VAL A 105 9.41 4.01 5.59
C VAL A 105 8.66 3.81 4.26
N THR A 106 9.19 4.25 3.13
CA THR A 106 8.50 4.11 1.84
C THR A 106 8.40 2.66 1.38
N LEU A 107 9.41 1.83 1.65
CA LEU A 107 9.38 0.41 1.35
C LEU A 107 8.39 -0.33 2.26
N SER A 108 8.21 0.11 3.51
CA SER A 108 7.19 -0.45 4.40
C SER A 108 5.77 -0.22 3.86
N LEU A 109 5.51 0.95 3.26
CA LEU A 109 4.25 1.23 2.58
C LEU A 109 4.08 0.33 1.35
N ILE A 110 5.17 0.08 0.60
CA ILE A 110 5.15 -0.87 -0.52
C ILE A 110 4.81 -2.30 -0.06
N CYS A 111 5.39 -2.75 1.05
CA CYS A 111 5.05 -4.05 1.64
C CYS A 111 3.58 -4.12 2.07
N MET A 112 3.03 -3.06 2.63
CA MET A 112 1.63 -3.02 3.07
C MET A 112 0.66 -3.29 1.92
N ALA A 113 0.77 -2.52 0.84
CA ALA A 113 -0.08 -2.71 -0.33
C ALA A 113 0.13 -4.04 -1.05
N ALA A 114 1.36 -4.54 -1.09
CA ALA A 114 1.63 -5.88 -1.59
C ALA A 114 0.91 -6.94 -0.73
N ALA A 115 0.93 -6.78 0.60
CA ALA A 115 0.19 -7.64 1.52
C ALA A 115 -1.32 -7.56 1.26
N ASP A 116 -1.90 -6.36 1.18
CA ASP A 116 -3.35 -6.17 0.96
C ASP A 116 -3.80 -6.75 -0.40
N THR A 117 -2.98 -6.61 -1.44
CA THR A 117 -3.28 -7.19 -2.76
C THR A 117 -3.19 -8.70 -2.77
N ILE A 118 -2.16 -9.28 -2.15
CA ILE A 118 -2.02 -10.74 -2.03
C ILE A 118 -3.14 -11.29 -1.14
N PHE A 119 -3.49 -10.58 -0.06
CA PHE A 119 -4.59 -10.93 0.82
C PHE A 119 -5.91 -10.97 0.05
N LEU A 120 -6.19 -9.98 -0.79
CA LEU A 120 -7.36 -9.96 -1.67
C LEU A 120 -7.39 -11.20 -2.58
N ILE A 121 -6.28 -11.50 -3.25
CA ILE A 121 -6.16 -12.67 -4.15
C ILE A 121 -6.40 -13.98 -3.37
N GLU A 122 -5.72 -14.17 -2.25
CA GLU A 122 -5.82 -15.38 -1.46
C GLU A 122 -7.19 -15.55 -0.79
N ARG A 123 -7.84 -14.46 -0.39
CA ARG A 123 -9.23 -14.47 0.10
C ARG A 123 -10.20 -14.86 -1.01
N TYR A 124 -10.02 -14.33 -2.21
CA TYR A 124 -10.86 -14.67 -3.36
C TYR A 124 -10.79 -16.16 -3.71
N TYR A 125 -9.60 -16.77 -3.64
CA TYR A 125 -9.42 -18.20 -3.87
C TYR A 125 -9.65 -19.08 -2.62
N GLU A 126 -10.06 -18.50 -1.49
CA GLU A 126 -10.27 -19.19 -0.21
C GLU A 126 -9.01 -19.96 0.31
N VAL A 127 -7.81 -19.50 -0.07
CA VAL A 127 -6.52 -20.12 0.32
C VAL A 127 -5.77 -19.35 1.40
N PHE A 128 -6.32 -18.22 1.87
CA PHE A 128 -5.70 -17.43 2.93
C PHE A 128 -5.54 -18.27 4.22
N SER A 129 -4.34 -18.27 4.78
CA SER A 129 -3.99 -19.04 5.98
C SER A 129 -2.93 -18.33 6.82
N ALA A 130 -2.61 -18.86 7.99
CA ALA A 130 -1.56 -18.30 8.85
C ALA A 130 -0.18 -18.24 8.16
N SER A 131 0.10 -19.17 7.24
CA SER A 131 1.32 -19.24 6.43
C SER A 131 1.26 -18.44 5.12
N SER A 132 0.24 -17.61 4.94
CA SER A 132 0.04 -16.74 3.77
C SER A 132 1.27 -15.89 3.44
N ILE A 133 1.49 -15.67 2.15
CA ILE A 133 2.52 -14.73 1.68
C ILE A 133 2.15 -13.29 2.07
N ALA A 134 0.86 -12.96 2.15
CA ALA A 134 0.42 -11.65 2.64
C ALA A 134 0.94 -11.37 4.06
N ASN A 135 0.88 -12.38 4.95
CA ASN A 135 1.40 -12.24 6.32
C ASN A 135 2.91 -11.97 6.35
N LEU A 136 3.67 -12.53 5.41
CA LEU A 136 5.10 -12.23 5.27
C LEU A 136 5.33 -10.75 4.92
N PHE A 137 4.55 -10.20 3.99
CA PHE A 137 4.64 -8.77 3.64
C PHE A 137 4.18 -7.86 4.79
N PHE A 138 3.13 -8.24 5.52
CA PHE A 138 2.73 -7.54 6.74
C PHE A 138 3.85 -7.52 7.79
N ALA A 139 4.58 -8.62 7.97
CA ALA A 139 5.72 -8.68 8.88
C ALA A 139 6.90 -7.81 8.40
N TRP A 140 7.22 -7.86 7.10
CA TRP A 140 8.30 -7.05 6.52
C TRP A 140 8.08 -5.55 6.67
N ARG A 141 6.82 -5.09 6.59
CA ARG A 141 6.48 -3.69 6.88
C ARG A 141 7.04 -3.25 8.24
N TRP A 142 6.81 -4.04 9.29
CA TRP A 142 7.28 -3.70 10.64
C TRP A 142 8.80 -3.76 10.76
N ILE A 143 9.41 -4.79 10.18
CA ILE A 143 10.87 -4.95 10.15
C ILE A 143 11.52 -3.71 9.52
N LEU A 144 11.01 -3.26 8.37
CA LEU A 144 11.54 -2.09 7.67
C LEU A 144 11.40 -0.82 8.51
N LEU A 145 10.27 -0.61 9.17
CA LEU A 145 10.09 0.54 10.07
C LEU A 145 11.10 0.53 11.23
N ILE A 146 11.35 -0.64 11.83
CA ILE A 146 12.34 -0.81 12.90
C ILE A 146 13.75 -0.49 12.38
N PHE A 147 14.18 -1.09 11.28
CA PHE A 147 15.50 -0.83 10.69
C PHE A 147 15.69 0.63 10.28
N GLY A 148 14.65 1.24 9.71
CA GLY A 148 14.63 2.66 9.38
C GLY A 148 14.89 3.50 10.63
N SER A 149 14.16 3.22 11.71
CA SER A 149 14.29 3.96 12.98
C SER A 149 15.65 3.79 13.65
N TYR A 150 16.27 2.61 13.56
CA TYR A 150 17.59 2.34 14.15
C TYR A 150 18.74 3.03 13.41
N SER A 151 18.56 3.33 12.12
CA SER A 151 19.61 3.97 11.31
C SER A 151 19.86 5.45 11.64
N HIS A 152 19.07 6.03 12.55
CA HIS A 152 18.98 7.46 12.79
C HIS A 152 19.00 7.81 14.27
#